data_AF-A0A1S6KZG9-F1
#
_entry.id   AF-A0A1S6KZG9-F1
#
_cell.length_a   1.000
_cell.length_b   1.000
_cell.length_c   1.000
_cell.angle_alpha   90.00
_cell.angle_beta   90.00
_cell.angle_gamma   90.00
#
_symmetry.space_group_name_H-M   'P 1'
#
loop_
_entity.id
_entity.type
_entity.pdbx_description
1 polymer ?
#
loop_
_entity_poly.entity_id
_entity_poly.type
_entity_poly.pdbx_seq_one_letter_code
_entity_poly.pdbx_strand_id
1 'polypeptide(L)'
;ADWTYLEKYGVKASSGGGRSSARETIARVAAGAVAEKWLRETYAIDIVAFVSSVGSIKLFSDDVDGSSVTNDPAFLDLVRDITRQ
;
A
#
# COMPACT_ATOMS: atom_id res chain seq x y z
N ALA A 1 -13.98 13.94 1.90
CA ALA A 1 -14.21 14.40 3.29
C ALA A 1 -14.86 15.78 3.27
N ASP A 2 -15.72 16.04 2.30
CA ASP A 2 -15.99 17.43 1.89
C ASP A 2 -17.09 18.04 2.76
N TRP A 3 -18.10 17.24 3.12
CA TRP A 3 -19.15 17.65 4.05
C TRP A 3 -18.61 17.87 5.46
N THR A 4 -17.81 16.93 5.99
CA THR A 4 -17.22 17.07 7.33
C THR A 4 -16.24 18.25 7.43
N TYR A 5 -15.53 18.57 6.34
CA TYR A 5 -14.66 19.76 6.30
C TYR A 5 -15.47 21.06 6.27
N LEU A 6 -16.55 21.10 5.47
CA LEU A 6 -17.46 22.25 5.42
C LEU A 6 -18.15 22.49 6.77
N GLU A 7 -18.65 21.43 7.40
CA GLU A 7 -19.30 21.52 8.72
C GLU A 7 -18.32 22.01 9.80
N LYS A 8 -17.08 21.50 9.79
CA LYS A 8 -16.06 21.87 10.79
C LYS A 8 -15.52 23.28 10.62
N TYR A 9 -15.32 23.73 9.38
CA TYR A 9 -14.58 24.96 9.09
C TYR A 9 -15.42 26.06 8.42
N GLY A 10 -16.68 25.81 8.09
CA GLY A 10 -17.59 26.75 7.43
C GLY A 10 -17.21 27.09 5.99
N VAL A 11 -16.17 26.45 5.43
CA VAL A 11 -15.63 26.75 4.11
C VAL A 11 -15.58 25.49 3.25
N LYS A 12 -16.12 25.59 2.03
CA LYS A 12 -16.08 24.50 1.06
C LYS A 12 -14.71 24.50 0.37
N ALA A 13 -13.95 23.43 0.54
CA ALA A 13 -12.69 23.25 -0.18
C ALA A 13 -12.97 22.96 -1.67
N SER A 14 -12.77 23.95 -2.56
CA SER A 14 -13.01 23.80 -4.01
C SER A 14 -12.10 22.77 -4.68
N SER A 15 -10.95 22.48 -4.04
CA SER A 15 -9.90 21.63 -4.60
C SER A 15 -10.07 20.12 -4.34
N GLY A 16 -11.13 19.73 -3.61
CA GLY A 16 -11.48 18.33 -3.32
C GLY A 16 -10.54 17.62 -2.33
N GLY A 17 -11.05 16.63 -1.61
CA GLY A 17 -10.30 15.94 -0.55
C GLY A 17 -9.09 15.11 -1.01
N GLY A 18 -8.99 14.75 -2.29
CA GLY A 18 -7.88 13.93 -2.82
C GLY A 18 -6.50 14.60 -2.75
N ARG A 19 -6.45 15.94 -2.70
CA ARG A 19 -5.18 16.68 -2.54
C ARG A 19 -4.64 16.58 -1.12
N SER A 20 -5.51 16.38 -0.14
CA SER A 20 -5.12 16.27 1.26
C SER A 20 -4.44 14.94 1.55
N SER A 21 -4.95 13.81 1.04
CA SER A 21 -4.33 12.50 1.27
C SER A 21 -3.01 12.37 0.51
N ALA A 22 -2.99 12.65 -0.80
CA ALA A 22 -1.80 12.43 -1.61
C ALA A 22 -0.60 13.28 -1.15
N ARG A 23 -0.83 14.55 -0.75
CA ARG A 23 0.25 15.42 -0.25
C ARG A 23 0.81 14.95 1.08
N GLU A 24 -0.05 14.45 1.95
CA GLU A 24 0.34 13.95 3.26
C GLU A 24 1.10 12.62 3.13
N THR A 25 0.65 11.74 2.23
CA THR A 25 1.33 10.47 1.92
C THR A 25 2.79 10.69 1.51
N ILE A 26 3.10 11.70 0.70
CA ILE A 26 4.48 11.99 0.27
C ILE A 26 5.39 12.25 1.48
N ALA A 27 4.93 13.05 2.45
CA ALA A 27 5.70 13.34 3.65
C ALA A 27 5.93 12.06 4.50
N ARG A 28 4.92 11.19 4.61
CA ARG A 28 5.06 9.90 5.30
C ARG A 28 6.02 8.96 4.60
N VAL A 29 6.00 8.91 3.26
CA VAL A 29 6.94 8.07 2.48
C VAL A 29 8.38 8.54 2.69
N ALA A 30 8.62 9.86 2.68
CA ALA A 30 9.95 10.41 2.94
C ALA A 30 10.46 10.06 4.34
N ALA A 31 9.63 10.20 5.37
CA ALA A 31 9.99 9.79 6.73
C ALA A 31 10.19 8.26 6.84
N GLY A 32 9.34 7.49 6.16
CA GLY A 32 9.42 6.03 6.08
C GLY A 32 10.75 5.56 5.49
N ALA A 33 11.27 6.22 4.46
CA ALA A 33 12.56 5.88 3.86
C ALA A 33 13.73 6.03 4.85
N VAL A 34 13.70 7.04 5.73
CA VAL A 34 14.73 7.24 6.76
C VAL A 34 14.63 6.15 7.83
N ALA A 35 13.40 5.86 8.30
CA ALA A 35 13.16 4.81 9.28
C ALA A 35 13.56 3.42 8.74
N GLU A 36 13.21 3.15 7.49
CA GLU A 36 13.54 1.91 6.80
C GLU A 36 15.06 1.70 6.69
N LYS A 37 15.81 2.75 6.33
CA LYS A 37 17.28 2.69 6.30
C LYS A 37 17.85 2.31 7.67
N TRP A 38 17.37 2.96 8.74
CA TRP A 38 17.83 2.67 10.10
C TRP A 38 17.52 1.24 10.55
N LEU A 39 16.31 0.75 10.25
CA LEU A 39 15.90 -0.62 10.58
C LEU A 39 16.77 -1.66 9.87
N ARG A 40 17.10 -1.41 8.60
CA ARG A 40 18.01 -2.26 7.84
C ARG A 40 19.41 -2.26 8.42
N GLU A 41 19.99 -1.09 8.68
CA GLU A 41 21.37 -0.99 9.17
C GLU A 41 21.53 -1.51 10.61
N THR A 42 20.52 -1.35 11.45
CA THR A 42 20.61 -1.70 12.89
C THR A 42 20.16 -3.12 13.18
N TYR A 43 19.13 -3.61 12.46
CA TYR A 43 18.47 -4.89 12.78
C TYR A 43 18.39 -5.86 11.60
N ALA A 44 18.96 -5.52 10.44
CA ALA A 44 18.84 -6.31 9.21
C ALA A 44 17.38 -6.62 8.82
N ILE A 45 16.46 -5.69 9.12
CA ILE A 45 15.04 -5.81 8.77
C ILE A 45 14.80 -5.21 7.39
N ASP A 46 14.16 -5.98 6.52
CA ASP A 46 13.62 -5.51 5.24
C ASP A 46 12.10 -5.46 5.27
N ILE A 47 11.54 -4.39 4.72
CA ILE A 47 10.09 -4.17 4.62
C ILE A 47 9.71 -4.25 3.14
N VAL A 48 8.72 -5.08 2.83
CA VAL A 48 8.23 -5.32 1.46
C VAL A 48 6.72 -5.25 1.44
N ALA A 49 6.17 -4.72 0.36
CA ALA A 49 4.73 -4.58 0.16
C ALA A 49 4.38 -4.82 -1.30
N PHE A 50 3.24 -5.46 -1.54
CA PHE A 50 2.71 -5.73 -2.87
C PHE A 50 1.18 -5.67 -2.84
N VAL A 51 0.56 -5.56 -4.02
CA VAL A 51 -0.90 -5.53 -4.15
C VAL A 51 -1.44 -6.95 -4.24
N SER A 52 -2.30 -7.33 -3.31
CA SER A 52 -2.94 -8.66 -3.29
C SER A 52 -4.30 -8.67 -4.00
N SER A 53 -4.93 -7.52 -4.24
CA SER A 53 -6.21 -7.44 -4.95
C SER A 53 -6.47 -6.04 -5.53
N VAL A 54 -7.26 -6.00 -6.60
CA VAL A 54 -7.79 -4.76 -7.20
C VAL A 54 -9.26 -4.96 -7.53
N GLY A 55 -10.13 -4.24 -6.82
CA GLY A 55 -11.57 -4.42 -6.94
C GLY A 55 -12.00 -5.83 -6.53
N SER A 56 -12.68 -6.55 -7.42
CA SER A 56 -13.10 -7.94 -7.22
C SER A 56 -12.04 -8.97 -7.61
N ILE A 57 -10.93 -8.55 -8.22
CA ILE A 57 -9.86 -9.45 -8.68
C ILE A 57 -8.87 -9.64 -7.52
N LYS A 58 -8.73 -10.88 -7.05
CA LYS A 58 -7.79 -11.26 -5.99
C LYS A 58 -6.66 -12.11 -6.56
N LEU A 59 -5.46 -11.99 -6.01
CA LEU A 59 -4.30 -12.79 -6.39
C LEU A 59 -4.50 -14.28 -6.06
N PHE A 60 -5.08 -14.54 -4.89
CA PHE A 60 -5.46 -15.86 -4.39
C PHE A 60 -6.96 -15.84 -4.04
N SER A 61 -7.67 -16.90 -4.40
CA SER A 61 -9.08 -17.10 -4.01
C SER A 61 -9.18 -17.43 -2.51
N ASP A 62 -10.34 -17.15 -1.91
CA ASP A 62 -10.61 -17.50 -0.51
C ASP A 62 -11.05 -18.98 -0.34
N ASP A 63 -11.06 -19.75 -1.44
CA ASP A 63 -11.44 -21.15 -1.44
C ASP A 63 -10.40 -22.02 -0.72
N VAL A 64 -10.80 -23.20 -0.26
CA VAL A 64 -9.93 -24.12 0.52
C VAL A 64 -8.63 -24.48 -0.23
N ASP A 65 -8.65 -24.44 -1.56
CA ASP A 65 -7.50 -24.74 -2.42
C ASP A 65 -6.63 -23.51 -2.75
N GLY A 66 -7.07 -22.28 -2.42
CA GLY A 66 -6.30 -21.05 -2.60
C GLY A 66 -5.81 -20.81 -4.03
N SER A 67 -6.64 -21.17 -5.02
CA SER A 67 -6.29 -21.07 -6.45
C SER A 67 -5.89 -19.65 -6.84
N SER A 68 -4.72 -19.53 -7.45
CA SER A 68 -4.20 -18.27 -7.97
C SER A 68 -4.80 -17.96 -9.34
N VAL A 69 -4.92 -16.67 -9.66
CA VAL A 69 -5.42 -16.23 -10.99
C VAL A 69 -4.46 -16.60 -12.13
N THR A 70 -3.18 -16.83 -11.79
CA THR A 70 -2.16 -17.31 -12.72
C THR A 70 -1.65 -18.68 -12.31
N ASN A 71 -1.32 -19.51 -13.30
CA ASN A 71 -0.67 -20.82 -13.12
C ASN A 71 0.83 -20.77 -13.46
N ASP A 72 1.39 -19.58 -13.67
CA ASP A 72 2.82 -19.42 -13.93
C ASP A 72 3.64 -19.78 -12.68
N PRO A 73 4.43 -20.87 -12.70
CA PRO A 73 5.20 -21.28 -11.54
C PRO A 73 6.25 -20.26 -11.11
N ALA A 74 6.83 -19.48 -12.04
CA ALA A 74 7.81 -18.46 -11.70
C ALA A 74 7.18 -17.32 -10.91
N PHE A 75 5.96 -16.93 -11.27
CA PHE A 75 5.21 -15.91 -10.55
C PHE A 75 4.78 -16.39 -9.16
N LEU A 76 4.34 -17.65 -9.03
CA LEU A 76 3.92 -18.20 -7.74
C LEU A 76 5.08 -18.35 -6.74
N ASP A 77 6.27 -18.66 -7.25
CA ASP A 77 7.49 -18.71 -6.44
C ASP A 77 7.90 -17.30 -5.99
N LEU A 78 7.87 -16.33 -6.91
CA LEU A 78 8.13 -14.92 -6.61
C LEU A 78 7.20 -14.37 -5.51
N VAL A 79 5.92 -14.73 -5.51
CA VAL A 79 4.96 -14.25 -4.50
C VAL A 79 5.24 -14.83 -3.10
N ARG A 80 5.84 -16.02 -3.01
CA ARG A 80 6.22 -16.64 -1.73
C ARG A 80 7.49 -16.01 -1.16
N ASP A 81 8.44 -15.70 -2.04
CA ASP A 81 9.75 -15.17 -1.69
C ASP A 81 9.91 -13.72 -2.14
N ILE A 82 8.89 -12.89 -1.91
CA ILE A 82 8.96 -11.44 -2.21
C ILE A 82 10.05 -10.84 -1.33
N THR A 83 11.19 -10.63 -1.94
CA THR A 83 12.35 -9.97 -1.36
C THR A 83 12.60 -8.67 -2.11
N ARG A 84 13.46 -7.81 -1.57
CA ARG A 84 13.77 -6.52 -2.18
C ARG A 84 14.86 -6.58 -3.27
N GLN A 85 15.31 -7.78 -3.65
CA GLN A 85 16.42 -8.01 -4.59
C GLN A 85 15.95 -8.11 -6.05
#